data_AF-A0A2V7EFK0-F1
#
_entry.id   AF-A0A2V7EFK0-F1
#
_cell.length_a   1.000
_cell.length_b   1.000
_cell.length_c   1.000
_cell.angle_alpha   90.00
_cell.angle_beta   90.00
_cell.angle_gamma   90.00
#
_symmetry.space_group_name_H-M   'P 1'
#
loop_
_entity.id
_entity.type
_entity.pdbx_description
1 polymer ?
#
loop_
_entity_poly.entity_id
_entity_poly.type
_entity_poly.pdbx_seq_one_letter_code
_entity_poly.pdbx_strand_id
1 'polypeptide(L)'
;MKELRTALTEQLKRPERPTPELANLLKKVASEGRERGIRPEELIVIFKQLWSSLAESMRPQNADQYERIRQNLVTLFIQAYYAE
;
A
#
# COMPACT_ATOMS: atom_id res chain seq x y z
N MET A 1 -9.37 -4.24 5.38
CA MET A 1 -8.09 -4.75 5.97
C MET A 1 -7.66 -6.11 5.45
N LYS A 2 -8.50 -7.17 5.51
CA LYS A 2 -8.12 -8.52 5.04
C LYS A 2 -7.81 -8.56 3.52
N GLU A 3 -8.62 -7.88 2.70
CA GLU A 3 -8.41 -7.76 1.25
C GLU A 3 -7.12 -7.00 0.90
N LEU A 4 -6.85 -5.89 1.58
CA LEU A 4 -5.61 -5.12 1.40
C LEU A 4 -4.38 -5.97 1.73
N ARG A 5 -4.44 -6.77 2.80
CA ARG A 5 -3.35 -7.68 3.16
C ARG A 5 -3.09 -8.73 2.08
N THR A 6 -4.14 -9.32 1.52
CA THR A 6 -4.03 -10.29 0.41
C THR A 6 -3.44 -9.63 -0.84
N ALA A 7 -3.94 -8.46 -1.23
CA ALA A 7 -3.44 -7.73 -2.39
C ALA A 7 -1.96 -7.34 -2.24
N LEU A 8 -1.54 -6.92 -1.05
CA LEU A 8 -0.13 -6.63 -0.76
C LEU A 8 0.76 -7.89 -0.77
N THR A 9 0.23 -9.02 -0.32
CA THR A 9 0.94 -10.31 -0.42
C THR A 9 1.14 -10.73 -1.86
N GLU A 10 0.13 -10.56 -2.71
CA GLU A 10 0.25 -10.82 -4.15
C GLU A 10 1.20 -9.83 -4.84
N GLN A 11 1.21 -8.57 -4.41
CA GLN A 11 2.15 -7.56 -4.91
C GLN A 11 3.61 -7.93 -4.64
N LEU A 12 3.89 -8.56 -3.49
CA LEU A 12 5.23 -9.06 -3.17
C LEU A 12 5.69 -10.17 -4.12
N LYS A 13 4.76 -10.94 -4.70
CA LYS A 13 5.05 -11.95 -5.72
C LYS A 13 5.24 -11.34 -7.11
N ARG A 14 4.75 -10.12 -7.35
CA ARG A 14 4.75 -9.42 -8.65
C ARG A 14 5.31 -8.00 -8.50
N PRO A 15 6.62 -7.85 -8.31
CA PRO A 15 7.27 -6.59 -7.93
C PRO A 15 7.25 -5.52 -9.02
N GLU A 16 7.06 -5.91 -10.28
CA GLU A 16 7.29 -5.03 -11.43
C GLU A 16 6.25 -3.92 -11.58
N ARG A 17 4.99 -4.20 -11.28
CA ARG A 17 3.89 -3.23 -11.37
C ARG A 17 2.82 -3.51 -10.32
N PRO A 18 2.18 -2.45 -9.78
CA PRO A 18 0.99 -2.61 -8.94
C PRO A 18 -0.10 -3.38 -9.68
N THR A 19 -0.69 -4.39 -9.03
CA THR A 19 -1.87 -5.06 -9.61
C THR A 19 -3.06 -4.09 -9.68
N PRO A 20 -3.94 -4.22 -10.69
CA PRO A 20 -5.16 -3.42 -10.77
C PRO A 20 -6.04 -3.52 -9.51
N GLU A 21 -6.11 -4.70 -8.88
CA GLU A 21 -6.85 -4.85 -7.62
C GLU A 21 -6.23 -4.02 -6.48
N LEU A 22 -4.90 -4.00 -6.36
CA LEU A 22 -4.24 -3.22 -5.33
C LEU A 22 -4.43 -1.72 -5.59
N ALA A 23 -4.32 -1.27 -6.84
CA ALA A 23 -4.57 0.13 -7.19
C ALA A 23 -6.01 0.56 -6.83
N ASN A 24 -7.01 -0.27 -7.12
CA ASN A 24 -8.41 0.01 -6.76
C ASN A 24 -8.63 0.03 -5.25
N LEU A 25 -8.02 -0.90 -4.52
CA LEU A 25 -8.09 -0.92 -3.05
C LEU A 25 -7.44 0.31 -2.43
N LEU A 26 -6.29 0.75 -2.93
CA LEU A 26 -5.62 1.97 -2.46
C LEU A 26 -6.49 3.22 -2.70
N LYS A 27 -7.13 3.32 -3.87
CA LYS A 27 -8.10 4.39 -4.17
C LYS A 27 -9.27 4.40 -3.20
N LYS A 28 -9.86 3.22 -2.95
CA LYS A 28 -10.98 3.09 -2.00
C LYS A 28 -10.58 3.54 -0.59
N VAL A 29 -9.43 3.10 -0.09
CA VAL A 29 -8.91 3.50 1.23
C VAL A 29 -8.63 5.01 1.28
N ALA A 30 -8.10 5.59 0.20
CA ALA A 30 -7.86 7.03 0.12
C ALA A 30 -9.17 7.83 0.15
N SER A 31 -10.18 7.42 -0.62
CA SER A 31 -11.52 8.03 -0.63
C SER A 31 -12.18 7.94 0.75
N GLU A 32 -12.24 6.74 1.35
CA GLU A 32 -12.82 6.53 2.67
C GLU A 32 -12.09 7.34 3.76
N GLY A 33 -10.75 7.45 3.65
CA GLY A 33 -9.95 8.26 4.56
C GLY A 33 -10.26 9.74 4.45
N ARG A 34 -10.36 10.26 3.22
CA ARG A 34 -10.71 11.65 2.94
C ARG A 34 -12.12 12.00 3.42
N GLU A 35 -13.11 11.15 3.15
CA GLU A 35 -14.49 11.31 3.64
C GLU A 35 -14.57 11.40 5.17
N ARG A 36 -13.64 10.73 5.87
CA ARG A 36 -13.54 10.75 7.33
C ARG A 36 -12.65 11.87 7.86
N GLY A 37 -12.17 12.77 7.01
CA GLY A 37 -11.28 13.87 7.39
C GLY A 37 -9.88 13.43 7.82
N ILE A 38 -9.48 12.19 7.48
CA ILE A 38 -8.15 11.67 7.79
C ILE A 38 -7.15 12.27 6.82
N ARG A 39 -6.10 12.89 7.35
CA ARG A 39 -5.04 13.46 6.53
C ARG A 39 -4.26 12.36 5.79
N PRO A 40 -3.76 12.65 4.57
CA PRO A 40 -3.03 11.66 3.77
C PRO A 40 -1.77 11.14 4.50
N GLU A 41 -1.10 11.97 5.30
CA GLU A 41 0.06 11.58 6.09
C GLU A 41 -0.27 10.49 7.12
N GLU A 42 -1.44 10.58 7.76
CA GLU A 42 -1.91 9.58 8.73
C GLU A 42 -2.20 8.25 8.05
N LEU A 43 -2.82 8.29 6.86
CA LEU A 43 -3.06 7.10 6.05
C LEU A 43 -1.74 6.46 5.57
N ILE A 44 -0.75 7.27 5.19
CA ILE A 44 0.60 6.78 4.82
C ILE A 44 1.28 6.11 6.01
N VAL A 45 1.14 6.65 7.22
CA VAL A 45 1.69 6.02 8.44
C VAL A 45 1.05 4.66 8.68
N ILE A 46 -0.28 4.57 8.63
CA ILE A 46 -1.02 3.30 8.79
C ILE A 46 -0.59 2.30 7.73
N PHE A 47 -0.45 2.75 6.47
CA PHE A 47 0.02 1.91 5.38
C PHE A 47 1.43 1.38 5.62
N LYS A 48 2.37 2.24 6.05
CA LYS A 48 3.75 1.85 6.37
C LYS A 48 3.81 0.83 7.51
N GLN A 49 2.96 0.97 8.54
CA GLN A 49 2.87 0.02 9.64
C GLN A 49 2.37 -1.34 9.17
N LEU A 50 1.29 -1.36 8.37
CA LEU A 50 0.73 -2.59 7.81
C LEU A 50 1.72 -3.30 6.88
N TRP A 51 2.44 -2.53 6.06
CA TRP A 51 3.53 -3.04 5.24
C TRP A 51 4.63 -3.67 6.11
N SER A 52 5.13 -2.95 7.11
CA SER A 52 6.20 -3.44 8.00
C SER A 52 5.82 -4.74 8.72
N SER A 53 4.59 -4.86 9.19
CA SER A 53 4.07 -6.09 9.80
C SER A 53 4.03 -7.28 8.81
N LEU A 54 3.79 -7.01 7.52
CA LEU A 54 3.91 -8.02 6.46
C LEU A 54 5.37 -8.43 6.21
N ALA A 55 6.33 -7.48 6.27
CA ALA A 55 7.75 -7.80 6.17
C ALA A 55 8.18 -8.77 7.27
N GLU A 56 7.84 -8.46 8.51
CA GLU A 56 8.21 -9.27 9.68
C GLU A 56 7.68 -10.70 9.55
N SER A 57 6.46 -10.84 9.02
CA SER A 57 5.82 -12.14 8.78
C SER A 57 6.48 -12.93 7.63
N MET A 58 6.97 -12.24 6.59
CA MET A 58 7.44 -12.87 5.35
C MET A 58 8.97 -13.04 5.28
N ARG A 59 9.74 -12.38 6.16
CA ARG A 59 11.22 -12.30 6.13
C ARG A 59 11.75 -12.11 4.70
N PRO A 60 11.65 -10.89 4.13
CA PRO A 60 11.98 -10.66 2.73
C PRO A 60 13.40 -11.11 2.42
N GLN A 61 13.54 -12.04 1.48
CA GLN A 61 14.85 -12.51 1.01
C GLN A 61 15.64 -11.41 0.26
N ASN A 62 14.94 -10.35 -0.18
CA ASN A 62 15.51 -9.22 -0.89
C ASN A 62 14.95 -7.90 -0.33
N ALA A 63 15.71 -7.25 0.56
CA ALA A 63 15.32 -6.01 1.22
C ALA A 63 15.17 -4.82 0.24
N ASP A 64 16.00 -4.76 -0.81
CA ASP A 64 15.96 -3.69 -1.80
C ASP A 64 14.68 -3.76 -2.65
N GLN A 65 14.29 -4.96 -3.07
CA GLN A 65 13.05 -5.19 -3.80
C GLN A 65 11.84 -4.80 -2.94
N TYR A 66 11.86 -5.16 -1.66
CA TYR A 66 10.83 -4.83 -0.70
C TYR A 66 10.68 -3.31 -0.52
N GLU A 67 11.79 -2.60 -0.41
CA GLU A 67 11.80 -1.14 -0.30
C GLU A 67 11.29 -0.46 -1.57
N ARG A 68 11.66 -0.95 -2.76
CA ARG A 68 11.12 -0.43 -4.03
C ARG A 68 9.61 -0.59 -4.14
N ILE A 69 9.07 -1.76 -3.76
CA ILE A 69 7.62 -1.98 -3.77
C ILE A 69 6.95 -1.01 -2.81
N ARG A 70 7.50 -0.83 -1.61
CA ARG A 70 7.00 0.15 -0.62
C ARG A 70 6.88 1.55 -1.21
N GLN A 71 7.95 2.04 -1.84
CA GLN A 71 8.00 3.37 -2.44
C GLN A 71 6.97 3.52 -3.55
N ASN A 72 6.85 2.53 -4.45
CA ASN A 72 5.85 2.53 -5.51
C ASN A 72 4.42 2.60 -4.96
N LEU A 73 4.12 1.84 -3.90
CA LEU A 73 2.80 1.83 -3.29
C LEU A 73 2.45 3.13 -2.58
N VAL A 74 3.42 3.74 -1.89
CA VAL A 74 3.23 5.07 -1.28
C VAL A 74 2.94 6.12 -2.35
N THR A 75 3.67 6.10 -3.47
CA THR A 75 3.43 7.02 -4.59
C THR A 75 2.03 6.86 -5.17
N LEU A 76 1.58 5.62 -5.42
CA LEU A 76 0.23 5.35 -5.90
C LEU A 76 -0.84 5.81 -4.91
N PHE A 77 -0.60 5.62 -3.62
CA PHE A 77 -1.53 6.05 -2.59
C PHE A 77 -1.67 7.57 -2.55
N ILE A 78 -0.55 8.30 -2.62
CA ILE A 78 -0.55 9.76 -2.71
C ILE A 78 -1.30 10.22 -3.96
N GLN A 79 -0.98 9.65 -5.12
CA GLN A 79 -1.66 9.95 -6.37
C GLN A 79 -3.16 9.69 -6.27
N ALA A 80 -3.56 8.57 -5.69
CA ALA A 80 -4.97 8.22 -5.48
C ALA A 80 -5.70 9.20 -4.55
N TYR A 81 -5.03 9.67 -3.50
CA TYR A 81 -5.63 10.61 -2.54
C TYR A 81 -5.89 12.01 -3.15
N TYR A 82 -5.01 12.46 -4.06
CA TYR A 82 -5.08 13.78 -4.69
C TYR A 82 -5.65 13.78 -6.12
N ALA A 83 -6.02 12.62 -6.68
CA ALA A 83 -6.54 12.52 -8.06
C ALA A 83 -7.99 13.03 -8.23
N GLU A 84 -8.63 13.49 -7.15
CA GLU A 84 -9.96 14.11 -7.10
C GLU A 84 -9.92 15.42 -6.31
#